data_AF-A0AA37TCI9-F1
#
_entry.id   AF-A0AA37TCI9-F1
#
_cell.length_a   1.000
_cell.length_b   1.000
_cell.length_c   1.000
_cell.angle_alpha   90.00
_cell.angle_beta   90.00
_cell.angle_gamma   90.00
#
_symmetry.space_group_name_H-M   'P 1'
#
loop_
_entity.id
_entity.type
_entity.pdbx_description
1 polymer ?
#
loop_
_entity_poly.entity_id
_entity_poly.type
_entity_poly.pdbx_seq_one_letter_code
_entity_poly.pdbx_strand_id
1 'polypeptide(L)' 'MFGFPSQRENLKEVLDQSIDAIVSIDGNNNVTYFNDAAVKLWGFNREEVIGRNVKMLVPKEIQGNLYKFVFLAR' A
#
# COMPACT_ATOMS: atom_id res chain seq x y z
N MET A 1 -12.78 -17.42 -24.55
CA MET A 1 -13.12 -15.99 -24.43
C MET A 1 -11.94 -15.31 -23.75
N PHE A 2 -11.06 -14.65 -24.51
CA PHE A 2 -9.98 -13.86 -23.92
C PHE A 2 -10.59 -12.51 -23.51
N GLY A 3 -10.97 -12.39 -22.24
CA GLY A 3 -11.38 -11.10 -21.69
C GLY A 3 -10.15 -10.22 -21.60
N PHE A 4 -10.15 -9.08 -22.28
CA PHE A 4 -9.12 -8.07 -22.03
C PHE A 4 -9.34 -7.52 -20.62
N PRO A 5 -8.31 -7.53 -19.75
CA PRO A 5 -8.44 -6.98 -18.42
C PRO A 5 -8.86 -5.51 -18.48
N SER A 6 -9.76 -5.13 -17.59
CA SER A 6 -10.21 -3.75 -17.46
C SER A 6 -9.05 -2.83 -17.05
N GLN A 7 -9.19 -1.52 -17.29
CA GLN A 7 -8.16 -0.53 -16.92
C GLN A 7 -7.74 -0.60 -15.44
N ARG A 8 -8.66 -1.04 -14.56
CA ARG A 8 -8.39 -1.22 -13.12
C ARG A 8 -7.54 -2.46 -12.84
N GLU A 9 -7.76 -3.54 -13.58
CA GLU A 9 -6.97 -4.77 -13.47
C GLU A 9 -5.55 -4.55 -14.00
N ASN A 10 -5.40 -3.90 -15.16
CA ASN A 10 -4.09 -3.51 -15.70
C ASN A 10 -3.30 -2.64 -14.72
N LEU A 11 -3.96 -1.67 -14.07
CA LEU A 11 -3.29 -0.82 -13.09
C LEU A 11 -2.84 -1.64 -11.86
N LYS A 12 -3.66 -2.57 -11.36
CA LYS A 12 -3.27 -3.42 -10.24
C LYS A 12 -2.07 -4.30 -10.57
N GLU A 13 -2.06 -4.93 -11.75
CA GLU A 13 -0.94 -5.78 -12.17
C GLU A 13 0.37 -4.98 -12.26
N VAL A 14 0.32 -3.77 -12.82
CA VAL A 14 1.49 -2.90 -12.90
C VAL A 14 2.00 -2.51 -11.51
N LEU A 15 1.10 -2.19 -10.57
CA LEU A 15 1.48 -1.83 -9.21
C LEU A 15 2.01 -3.02 -8.40
N ASP A 16 1.49 -4.22 -8.63
CA ASP A 16 1.95 -5.46 -7.98
C ASP A 16 3.34 -5.88 -8.48
N GLN A 17 3.67 -5.59 -9.74
CA GLN A 17 5.00 -5.83 -10.33
C GLN A 17 6.04 -4.76 -9.98
N SER A 18 5.64 -3.67 -9.31
CA SER A 18 6.56 -2.62 -8.88
C SER A 18 7.58 -3.14 -7.87
N ILE A 19 8.84 -2.73 -8.02
CA ILE A 19 9.92 -2.99 -7.06
C ILE A 19 9.74 -2.14 -5.81
N ASP A 20 9.26 -0.90 -5.99
CA ASP A 20 8.99 0.01 -4.88
C ASP A 20 7.74 -0.43 -4.12
N ALA A 21 7.78 -0.30 -2.80
CA ALA A 21 6.66 -0.58 -1.92
C ALA A 21 5.56 0.47 -2.10
N ILE A 22 4.35 0.01 -2.43
CA ILE A 22 3.20 0.89 -2.69
C ILE A 22 2.08 0.58 -1.70
N VAL A 23 1.62 1.65 -1.03
CA VAL A 23 0.50 1.64 -0.10
C VAL A 23 -0.48 2.74 -0.48
N SER A 24 -1.76 2.43 -0.58
CA SER A 24 -2.82 3.42 -0.76
C SER A 24 -3.73 3.45 0.45
N ILE A 25 -4.32 4.62 0.74
CA ILE A 25 -5.21 4.85 1.88
C ILE A 25 -6.51 5.54 1.45
N ASP A 26 -7.59 5.35 2.21
CA ASP A 26 -8.82 6.13 2.08
C ASP A 26 -8.76 7.46 2.84
N GLY A 27 -9.85 8.25 2.79
CA GLY A 27 -9.96 9.52 3.51
C GLY A 27 -9.94 9.39 5.04
N ASN A 28 -10.08 8.19 5.59
CA ASN A 28 -9.98 7.88 7.01
C ASN A 28 -8.60 7.33 7.40
N ASN A 29 -7.64 7.37 6.48
CA ASN A 29 -6.29 6.80 6.60
C ASN A 29 -6.27 5.26 6.75
N ASN A 30 -7.31 4.56 6.30
CA ASN A 30 -7.29 3.10 6.27
C ASN A 30 -6.64 2.61 4.99
N VAL A 31 -5.81 1.59 5.08
CA VAL A 31 -5.11 1.03 3.92
C VAL A 31 -6.10 0.36 2.97
N THR A 32 -6.09 0.74 1.70
CA THR A 32 -6.94 0.20 0.64
C THR A 32 -6.16 -0.62 -0.38
N TYR A 33 -4.83 -0.47 -0.41
CA TYR A 33 -3.94 -1.24 -1.29
C TYR A 33 -2.57 -1.41 -0.64
N PHE A 34 -1.96 -2.58 -0.86
CA PHE A 34 -0.67 -2.97 -0.31
C PHE A 34 -0.05 -3.98 -1.27
N ASN A 35 1.00 -3.60 -2.01
CA ASN A 35 1.60 -4.46 -3.04
C ASN A 35 2.59 -5.50 -2.47
N ASP A 36 3.09 -6.40 -3.31
CA ASP A 36 4.04 -7.44 -2.90
C ASP A 36 5.34 -6.88 -2.33
N ALA A 37 5.83 -5.76 -2.88
CA ALA A 37 7.01 -5.08 -2.37
C ALA A 37 6.77 -4.54 -0.94
N ALA A 38 5.58 -4.01 -0.65
CA ALA A 38 5.21 -3.54 0.68
C ALA A 38 5.09 -4.70 1.69
N VAL A 39 4.55 -5.85 1.27
CA VAL A 39 4.57 -7.09 2.09
C VAL A 39 6.00 -7.47 2.47
N LYS A 40 6.93 -7.43 1.51
CA LYS A 40 8.34 -7.73 1.77
C LYS A 40 9.01 -6.70 2.68
N LEU A 41 8.71 -5.42 2.50
CA LEU A 41 9.33 -4.33 3.25
C LEU A 41 8.89 -4.32 4.72
N TRP A 42 7.59 -4.43 4.98
CA TRP A 42 7.05 -4.36 6.34
C TRP A 42 6.87 -5.73 7.01
N GLY A 43 6.84 -6.83 6.26
CA GLY A 43 6.67 -8.18 6.80
C GLY A 43 5.24 -8.54 7.22
N PHE A 44 4.25 -7.73 6.85
CA PHE A 44 2.84 -8.03 7.10
C PHE A 44 2.17 -8.61 5.85
N ASN A 45 1.25 -9.54 6.05
CA ASN A 45 0.36 -9.97 4.97
C ASN A 45 -0.69 -8.91 4.67
N ARG A 46 -1.24 -8.92 3.45
CA ARG A 46 -2.23 -7.93 3.02
C ARG A 46 -3.47 -7.95 3.93
N GLU A 47 -3.92 -9.13 4.31
CA GLU A 47 -5.12 -9.34 5.14
C GLU A 47 -4.96 -8.73 6.54
N GLU A 48 -3.73 -8.54 6.99
CA GLU A 48 -3.41 -7.93 8.28
C GLU A 48 -3.38 -6.40 8.22
N VAL A 49 -3.28 -5.83 7.02
CA VAL A 49 -3.05 -4.38 6.82
C VAL A 49 -4.26 -3.71 6.17
N ILE A 50 -4.90 -4.36 5.19
CA ILE A 50 -6.06 -3.80 4.49
C ILE A 50 -7.19 -3.51 5.49
N GLY A 51 -7.76 -2.30 5.40
CA GLY A 51 -8.80 -1.80 6.29
C GLY A 51 -8.28 -1.30 7.65
N ARG A 52 -7.00 -1.45 7.97
CA ARG A 52 -6.40 -0.89 9.18
C ARG A 52 -5.85 0.50 8.93
N ASN A 53 -5.74 1.29 10.00
CA ASN A 53 -5.16 2.62 9.92
C ASN A 53 -3.67 2.55 9.60
N VAL A 54 -3.21 3.29 8.60
CA VAL A 54 -1.84 3.28 8.07
C VAL A 54 -0.78 3.64 9.12
N LYS A 55 -1.15 4.28 10.23
CA LYS A 55 -0.26 4.54 11.36
C LYS A 55 0.43 3.30 11.90
N MET A 56 -0.13 2.10 11.70
CA MET A 56 0.53 0.84 12.09
C MET A 56 1.86 0.59 11.36
N LEU A 57 2.03 1.15 10.16
CA LEU A 57 3.23 1.03 9.33
C LEU A 57 4.30 2.08 9.68
N VAL A 58 3.98 2.99 10.61
CA VAL A 58 4.78 4.17 10.94
C VAL A 58 5.20 4.10 12.41
N PRO A 59 6.51 4.22 12.71
CA PRO A 59 7.01 4.35 14.08
C PRO A 59 6.26 5.42 14.89
N LYS A 60 6.03 5.18 16.19
CA LYS A 60 5.16 6.03 17.02
C LYS A 60 5.63 7.48 17.08
N GLU A 61 6.94 7.70 16.98
CA GLU A 61 7.62 8.98 17.12
C GLU A 61 7.25 9.96 15.99
N ILE A 62 6.78 9.46 14.85
CA ILE A 62 6.53 10.25 13.64
C ILE A 62 5.09 10.17 13.12
N GLN A 63 4.20 9.43 13.81
CA GLN A 63 2.78 9.31 13.46
C GLN A 63 2.01 10.65 13.44
N GLY A 64 2.47 11.66 14.19
CA GLY A 64 1.88 13.01 14.19
C GLY A 64 2.12 13.79 12.89
N ASN A 65 3.11 13.39 12.09
CA ASN A 65 3.48 14.01 10.82
C ASN A 65 3.39 13.02 9.66
N LEU A 66 2.31 12.24 9.62
CA LEU A 66 2.07 11.20 8.62
C LEU A 66 2.20 11.70 7.17
N TYR A 67 1.91 12.98 6.91
CA TYR A 67 2.09 13.63 5.60
C TYR A 67 3.54 13.60 5.07
N LYS A 68 4.56 13.45 5.93
CA LYS A 68 5.96 13.32 5.50
C LYS A 68 6.35 11.90 5.08
N PHE A 69 5.56 10.87 5.43
CA PHE A 69 5.93 9.48 5.15
C PHE A 69 5.72 9.06 3.69
N VAL A 70 4.81 9.73 2.98
CA VAL A 70 4.50 9.44 1.57
C VAL A 70 5.73 9.61 0.66
N PHE A 71 6.80 10.27 1.13
CA PHE A 71 8.03 10.54 0.37
C PHE A 71 9.26 9.71 0.78
N LEU A 72 9.16 8.82 1.78
CA LEU A 72 10.35 8.18 2.39
C LEU A 72 10.49 6.67 2.14
N ALA A 73 9.49 6.00 1.57
CA ALA A 73 9.59 4.59 1.20
C ALA A 73 10.24 4.45 -0.19
N ARG A 74 11.56 4.62 -0.24
CA ARG A 74 12.42 4.21 -1.34
C ARG A 74 13.49 3.29 -0.81
#